data_AF-A0A7V6V3V7-F1
#
_entry.id   AF-A0A7V6V3V7-F1
#
_cell.length_a   1.000
_cell.length_b   1.000
_cell.length_c   1.000
_cell.angle_alpha   90.00
_cell.angle_beta   90.00
_cell.angle_gamma   90.00
#
_symmetry.space_group_name_H-M   'P 1'
#
loop_
_entity.id
_entity.type
_entity.pdbx_description
1 polymer ?
#
loop_
_entity_poly.entity_id
_entity_poly.type
_entity_poly.pdbx_seq_one_letter_code
_entity_poly.pdbx_strand_id
1 'polypeptide(L)'
;MDTILLIDTIIEFQQNLNYKDIYSQFSFSYLTNLLSLLSTPIDDDNYEKLLYKTSMLSPNRELLFCILKNYLQNTNKSTNKINKYSNIIDEFIKKDPKIVLPPKDDLPENIDDLTANIKVNDDDFVSETFACIFTKQKNFDKAIEIYEKLKFRNPEKKDFYQEKIDELIKLKTQV
;
A
#
# COMPACT_ATOMS: atom_id res chain seq x y z
N MET A 1 14.05 2.42 -17.47
CA MET A 1 14.42 0.99 -17.42
C MET A 1 13.13 0.23 -17.62
N ASP A 2 12.99 -0.49 -18.73
CA ASP A 2 11.76 -1.20 -19.03
C ASP A 2 11.50 -2.27 -17.98
N THR A 3 10.27 -2.36 -17.50
CA THR A 3 9.85 -3.33 -16.47
C THR A 3 10.12 -4.77 -16.91
N ILE A 4 9.98 -5.03 -18.21
CA ILE A 4 10.30 -6.31 -18.85
C ILE A 4 11.80 -6.62 -18.72
N LEU A 5 12.67 -5.66 -19.06
CA LEU A 5 14.12 -5.82 -18.94
C LEU A 5 14.53 -6.12 -17.49
N LEU A 6 13.92 -5.42 -16.51
CA LEU A 6 14.16 -5.68 -15.09
C LEU A 6 13.75 -7.11 -14.69
N ILE A 7 12.57 -7.56 -15.15
CA ILE A 7 12.07 -8.92 -14.89
C ILE A 7 13.02 -9.96 -15.48
N ASP A 8 13.45 -9.79 -16.73
CA ASP A 8 14.39 -10.71 -17.39
C ASP A 8 15.71 -10.79 -16.65
N THR A 9 16.24 -9.64 -16.20
CA THR A 9 17.48 -9.58 -15.42
C THR A 9 17.34 -10.32 -14.08
N ILE A 10 16.18 -10.19 -13.41
CA ILE A 10 15.90 -10.89 -12.14
C ILE A 10 15.81 -12.41 -12.36
N ILE A 11 15.18 -12.85 -13.44
CA ILE A 11 15.06 -14.27 -13.80
C ILE A 11 16.43 -14.86 -14.13
N GLU A 12 17.26 -14.15 -14.90
CA GLU A 12 18.63 -14.59 -15.20
C GLU A 12 19.48 -14.69 -13.93
N PHE A 13 19.38 -13.69 -13.04
CA PHE A 13 20.04 -13.71 -11.74
C PHE A 13 19.56 -14.88 -10.87
N GLN A 14 18.27 -15.23 -10.97
CA GLN A 14 17.66 -16.38 -10.29
C GLN A 14 18.27 -17.74 -10.70
N GLN A 15 18.89 -17.86 -11.88
CA GLN A 15 19.47 -19.15 -12.30
C GLN A 15 20.88 -19.39 -11.75
N ASN A 16 21.54 -18.35 -11.22
CA ASN A 16 22.99 -18.36 -11.00
C ASN A 16 23.45 -18.36 -9.53
N LEU A 17 22.53 -18.41 -8.54
CA LEU A 17 22.87 -18.31 -7.12
C LEU A 17 22.31 -19.44 -6.25
N ASN A 18 22.98 -19.70 -5.12
CA ASN A 18 22.49 -20.56 -4.05
C ASN A 18 21.69 -19.73 -3.03
N TYR A 19 20.36 -19.71 -3.18
CA TYR A 19 19.44 -18.85 -2.41
C TYR A 19 19.36 -19.16 -0.92
N LYS A 20 19.63 -20.41 -0.54
CA LYS A 20 19.37 -20.89 0.82
C LYS A 20 20.30 -20.24 1.84
N ASP A 21 21.56 -20.07 1.46
CA ASP A 21 22.58 -19.45 2.31
C ASP A 21 22.34 -17.94 2.45
N ILE A 22 22.04 -17.27 1.34
CA ILE A 22 21.78 -15.82 1.29
C ILE A 22 20.52 -15.45 2.08
N TYR A 23 19.46 -16.25 1.99
CA TYR A 23 18.22 -16.02 2.73
C TYR A 23 18.44 -16.04 4.26
N SER A 24 19.33 -16.92 4.74
CA SER A 24 19.65 -17.01 6.17
C SER A 24 20.36 -15.76 6.69
N GLN A 25 21.22 -15.15 5.87
CA GLN A 25 22.02 -13.99 6.23
C GLN A 25 21.24 -12.67 6.11
N PHE A 26 20.29 -12.61 5.17
CA PHE A 26 19.55 -11.39 4.83
C PHE A 26 18.04 -11.62 4.85
N SER A 27 17.54 -12.12 5.98
CA SER A 27 16.15 -12.54 6.13
C SER A 27 15.11 -11.41 5.99
N PHE A 28 15.52 -10.14 6.12
CA PHE A 28 14.66 -8.96 5.97
C PHE A 28 14.80 -8.23 4.64
N SER A 29 15.67 -8.69 3.73
CA SER A 29 15.82 -8.07 2.42
C SER A 29 14.67 -8.45 1.49
N TYR A 30 14.02 -7.47 0.88
CA TYR A 30 12.97 -7.71 -0.11
C TYR A 30 13.48 -8.59 -1.27
N LEU A 31 14.66 -8.28 -1.81
CA LEU A 31 15.22 -8.96 -2.96
C LEU A 31 15.50 -10.44 -2.67
N THR A 32 16.03 -10.76 -1.50
CA THR A 32 16.34 -12.15 -1.13
C THR A 32 15.07 -12.97 -0.90
N ASN A 33 14.06 -12.38 -0.26
CA ASN A 33 12.75 -13.00 -0.08
C ASN A 33 12.03 -13.18 -1.43
N LEU A 34 12.16 -12.24 -2.36
CA LEU A 34 11.62 -12.33 -3.71
C LEU A 34 12.30 -13.45 -4.51
N LEU A 35 13.62 -13.53 -4.54
CA LEU A 35 14.35 -14.59 -5.24
C LEU A 35 14.06 -15.98 -4.66
N SER A 36 13.93 -16.06 -3.32
CA SER A 36 13.49 -17.28 -2.65
C SER A 36 12.08 -17.65 -3.09
N LEU A 37 11.16 -16.69 -3.24
CA LEU A 37 9.77 -16.92 -3.64
C LEU A 37 9.64 -17.43 -5.06
N LEU A 38 10.42 -16.86 -5.98
CA LEU A 38 10.46 -17.29 -7.38
C LEU A 38 11.13 -18.67 -7.54
N SER A 39 11.94 -19.08 -6.57
CA SER A 39 12.60 -20.40 -6.57
C SER A 39 11.78 -21.49 -5.86
N THR A 40 10.89 -21.12 -4.94
CA THR A 40 10.02 -22.07 -4.23
C THR A 40 8.86 -22.53 -5.10
N PRO A 41 8.56 -23.84 -5.18
CA PRO A 41 7.38 -24.34 -5.85
C PRO A 41 6.09 -23.78 -5.23
N ILE A 42 5.10 -23.45 -6.05
CA ILE A 42 3.80 -22.90 -5.60
C ILE A 42 3.06 -23.87 -4.67
N ASP A 43 3.24 -25.17 -4.87
CA ASP A 43 2.58 -26.22 -4.09
C ASP A 43 3.24 -26.48 -2.72
N ASP A 44 4.38 -25.81 -2.43
CA ASP A 44 5.06 -25.93 -1.14
C ASP A 44 4.25 -25.25 -0.03
N ASP A 45 4.11 -25.90 1.12
CA ASP A 45 3.37 -25.37 2.27
C ASP A 45 3.93 -24.03 2.79
N ASN A 46 5.22 -23.76 2.58
CA ASN A 46 5.85 -22.50 2.97
C ASN A 46 5.70 -21.39 1.93
N TYR A 47 5.22 -21.69 0.72
CA TYR A 47 5.09 -20.69 -0.36
C TYR A 47 4.23 -19.51 0.08
N GLU A 48 3.08 -19.79 0.70
CA GLU A 48 2.14 -18.77 1.14
C GLU A 48 2.75 -17.86 2.22
N LYS A 49 3.43 -18.47 3.20
CA LYS A 49 4.13 -17.75 4.27
C LYS A 49 5.22 -16.83 3.71
N LEU A 50 5.95 -17.31 2.73
CA LEU A 50 7.00 -16.55 2.07
C LEU A 50 6.41 -15.42 1.21
N LEU A 51 5.29 -15.66 0.51
CA LEU A 51 4.56 -14.67 -0.26
C LEU A 51 4.09 -13.51 0.63
N TYR A 52 3.49 -13.80 1.78
CA TYR A 52 3.08 -12.77 2.74
C TYR A 52 4.26 -11.93 3.20
N LYS A 53 5.37 -12.58 3.55
CA LYS A 53 6.58 -11.89 3.98
C LYS A 53 7.17 -11.00 2.89
N THR A 54 7.33 -11.51 1.67
CA THR A 54 7.81 -10.73 0.51
C THR A 54 6.88 -9.55 0.21
N SER A 55 5.58 -9.76 0.33
CA SER A 55 4.57 -8.71 0.11
C SER A 55 4.65 -7.60 1.17
N MET A 56 4.93 -7.93 2.43
CA MET A 56 5.13 -6.94 3.48
C MET A 56 6.42 -6.14 3.30
N LEU A 57 7.49 -6.78 2.83
CA LEU A 57 8.79 -6.13 2.61
C LEU A 57 8.88 -5.37 1.29
N SER A 58 7.89 -5.51 0.40
CA SER A 58 7.93 -4.91 -0.92
C SER A 58 7.79 -3.38 -0.87
N PRO A 59 8.75 -2.63 -1.42
CA PRO A 59 8.65 -1.17 -1.51
C PRO A 59 7.61 -0.71 -2.54
N ASN A 60 7.27 -1.56 -3.52
CA ASN A 60 6.28 -1.28 -4.54
C ASN A 60 5.47 -2.54 -4.85
N ARG A 61 4.24 -2.58 -4.34
CA ARG A 61 3.33 -3.74 -4.49
C ARG A 61 2.86 -3.96 -5.92
N GLU A 62 2.75 -2.90 -6.72
CA GLU A 62 2.36 -3.02 -8.13
C GLU A 62 3.46 -3.68 -8.95
N LEU A 63 4.72 -3.32 -8.70
CA LEU A 63 5.86 -3.98 -9.32
C LEU A 63 5.96 -5.46 -8.91
N LEU A 64 5.78 -5.78 -7.62
CA LEU A 64 5.74 -7.17 -7.14
C LEU A 64 4.65 -7.98 -7.86
N PHE A 65 3.45 -7.42 -7.99
CA PHE A 65 2.35 -8.06 -8.71
C PHE A 65 2.72 -8.37 -10.17
N CYS A 66 3.31 -7.41 -10.88
CA CYS A 66 3.73 -7.61 -12.26
C CYS A 66 4.79 -8.72 -12.40
N ILE A 67 5.78 -8.75 -11.51
CA ILE A 67 6.81 -9.81 -11.48
C ILE A 67 6.16 -11.18 -11.28
N LEU A 68 5.32 -11.32 -10.25
CA LEU A 68 4.66 -12.59 -9.95
C LEU A 68 3.71 -13.04 -11.05
N LYS A 69 2.93 -12.12 -11.63
CA LYS A 69 2.02 -12.42 -12.73
C LYS A 69 2.77 -12.97 -13.95
N ASN A 70 3.88 -12.34 -14.32
CA ASN A 70 4.72 -12.79 -15.43
C ASN A 70 5.33 -14.17 -15.15
N TYR A 71 5.88 -14.37 -13.95
CA TYR A 71 6.43 -15.66 -13.52
C TYR A 71 5.39 -16.79 -13.58
N LEU A 72 4.17 -16.55 -13.09
CA LEU A 72 3.08 -17.52 -13.12
C LEU A 72 2.61 -17.85 -14.54
N GLN A 73 2.60 -16.86 -15.44
CA GLN A 73 2.28 -17.09 -16.86
C GLN A 73 3.34 -17.96 -17.55
N ASN A 74 4.63 -17.71 -17.29
CA ASN A 74 5.73 -18.46 -17.90
C ASN A 74 5.84 -19.90 -17.40
N THR A 75 5.39 -20.19 -16.19
CA THR A 75 5.51 -21.52 -15.57
C THR A 75 4.40 -22.49 -15.99
N ASN A 76 3.44 -22.10 -16.86
CA ASN A 76 2.32 -22.91 -17.35
C ASN A 76 1.56 -23.70 -16.24
N LYS A 77 1.65 -23.26 -14.98
CA LYS A 77 0.99 -23.90 -13.84
C LYS A 77 -0.34 -23.22 -13.59
N SER A 78 -1.33 -23.60 -14.39
CA SER A 78 -2.75 -23.38 -14.08
C SER A 78 -3.10 -24.18 -12.83
N THR A 79 -2.97 -23.55 -11.66
CA THR A 79 -3.32 -24.18 -10.38
C THR A 79 -4.84 -24.09 -10.17
N ASN A 80 -5.48 -25.24 -10.06
CA ASN A 80 -6.90 -25.36 -9.67
C ASN A 80 -7.27 -24.64 -8.35
N LYS A 81 -6.27 -24.19 -7.56
CA LYS A 81 -6.43 -23.39 -6.33
C LYS A 81 -6.83 -21.93 -6.59
N ILE A 82 -6.42 -21.31 -7.70
CA ILE A 82 -6.79 -19.93 -8.06
C ILE A 82 -8.32 -19.78 -8.18
N ASN A 83 -8.99 -20.83 -8.65
CA ASN A 83 -10.44 -20.88 -8.82
C ASN A 83 -11.23 -20.79 -7.51
N LYS A 84 -10.65 -21.19 -6.36
CA LYS A 84 -11.36 -21.12 -5.07
C LYS A 84 -11.54 -19.67 -4.61
N TYR A 85 -10.50 -18.85 -4.76
CA TYR A 85 -10.54 -17.46 -4.35
C TYR A 85 -11.21 -16.57 -5.38
N SER A 86 -11.11 -16.88 -6.68
CA SER A 86 -11.85 -16.15 -7.71
C SER A 86 -13.35 -16.21 -7.45
N ASN A 87 -13.90 -17.38 -7.17
CA ASN A 87 -15.33 -17.54 -6.90
C ASN A 87 -15.78 -16.76 -5.66
N ILE A 88 -14.97 -16.72 -4.59
CA ILE A 88 -15.27 -15.94 -3.38
C ILE A 88 -15.23 -14.43 -3.69
N ILE A 89 -14.25 -13.98 -4.47
CA ILE A 89 -14.11 -12.58 -4.86
C ILE A 89 -15.26 -12.17 -5.78
N ASP A 90 -15.60 -12.99 -6.78
CA ASP A 90 -16.70 -12.74 -7.70
C ASP A 90 -18.04 -12.72 -6.97
N GLU A 91 -18.26 -13.65 -6.03
CA GLU A 91 -19.43 -13.62 -5.16
C GLU A 91 -19.45 -12.37 -4.29
N PHE A 92 -18.32 -11.93 -3.75
CA PHE A 92 -18.24 -10.73 -2.92
C PHE A 92 -18.58 -9.47 -3.73
N ILE A 93 -17.97 -9.31 -4.90
CA ILE A 93 -18.25 -8.19 -5.82
C ILE A 93 -19.72 -8.20 -6.23
N LYS A 94 -20.27 -9.38 -6.56
CA LYS A 94 -21.68 -9.54 -6.96
C LYS A 94 -22.65 -9.28 -5.81
N LYS A 95 -22.30 -9.69 -4.58
CA LYS A 95 -23.12 -9.49 -3.38
C LYS A 95 -23.14 -8.03 -2.94
N ASP A 96 -22.17 -7.21 -3.34
CA ASP A 96 -22.00 -5.80 -2.95
C ASP A 96 -22.40 -5.58 -1.47
N PRO A 97 -21.76 -6.31 -0.54
CA PRO A 97 -22.26 -6.38 0.83
C PRO A 97 -22.18 -5.01 1.48
N LYS A 98 -23.35 -4.45 1.80
CA LYS A 98 -23.46 -3.20 2.55
C LYS A 98 -23.45 -3.51 4.04
N ILE A 99 -22.77 -2.65 4.80
CA ILE A 99 -22.85 -2.68 6.26
C ILE A 99 -24.28 -2.30 6.64
N VAL A 100 -25.07 -3.27 7.10
CA VAL A 100 -26.37 -3.01 7.70
C VAL A 100 -26.11 -2.56 9.13
N LEU A 101 -26.32 -1.27 9.38
CA LEU A 101 -26.31 -0.75 10.73
C LEU A 101 -27.52 -1.32 11.49
N PRO A 102 -27.37 -1.75 12.75
CA PRO A 102 -28.51 -2.17 13.55
C PRO A 102 -29.53 -1.02 13.68
N PRO A 103 -30.83 -1.34 13.80
CA PRO A 103 -31.87 -0.36 14.15
C PRO A 103 -31.45 0.43 15.39
N LYS A 104 -31.78 1.71 15.44
CA LYS A 104 -31.46 2.57 16.60
C LYS A 104 -32.04 2.03 17.91
N ASP A 105 -33.12 1.27 17.82
CA ASP A 105 -33.83 0.69 18.97
C ASP A 105 -33.10 -0.52 19.57
N ASP A 106 -32.19 -1.16 18.81
CA ASP A 106 -31.35 -2.27 19.27
C ASP A 106 -30.00 -1.80 19.83
N LEU A 107 -29.73 -0.49 19.79
CA LEU A 107 -28.55 0.10 20.40
C LEU A 107 -28.79 0.28 21.90
N PRO A 108 -27.83 -0.08 22.77
CA PRO A 108 -27.97 0.16 24.21
C PRO A 108 -28.17 1.66 24.48
N GLU A 109 -29.10 2.00 25.38
CA GLU A 109 -29.43 3.40 25.72
C GLU A 109 -28.23 4.21 26.24
N ASN A 110 -27.22 3.53 26.79
CA ASN A 110 -25.94 4.10 27.18
C ASN A 110 -24.81 3.54 26.30
N ILE A 111 -24.71 4.03 25.07
CA ILE A 111 -23.44 3.95 24.34
C ILE A 111 -22.54 5.03 24.95
N ASP A 112 -21.54 4.61 25.71
CA ASP A 112 -20.48 5.52 26.13
C ASP A 112 -19.82 6.10 24.87
N ASP A 113 -19.92 7.41 24.72
CA ASP A 113 -19.16 8.11 23.70
C ASP A 113 -17.68 8.05 24.08
N LEU A 114 -16.97 7.06 23.54
CA LEU A 114 -15.53 6.89 23.71
C LEU A 114 -14.73 8.11 23.22
N THR A 115 -15.33 8.99 22.41
CA THR A 115 -14.73 10.24 21.96
C THR A 115 -14.94 11.41 22.92
N ALA A 116 -15.84 11.30 23.91
CA ALA A 116 -16.13 12.38 24.86
C ALA A 116 -14.89 12.85 25.66
N ASN A 117 -13.93 11.94 25.88
CA ASN A 117 -12.66 12.24 26.55
C ASN A 117 -11.51 12.54 25.57
N ILE A 118 -11.71 12.32 24.27
CA ILE A 118 -10.71 12.58 23.24
C ILE A 118 -10.91 14.00 22.75
N LYS A 119 -10.26 14.96 23.43
CA LYS A 119 -10.02 16.29 22.85
C LYS A 119 -8.93 16.14 21.79
N VAL A 120 -9.29 15.69 20.59
CA VAL A 120 -8.42 15.87 19.42
C VAL A 120 -8.42 17.36 19.14
N ASN A 121 -7.39 18.07 19.57
CA ASN A 121 -7.12 19.37 19.00
C ASN A 121 -6.70 19.09 17.55
N ASP A 122 -7.61 19.26 16.59
CA ASP A 122 -7.33 19.07 15.16
C ASP A 122 -6.13 19.91 14.67
N ASP A 123 -5.77 20.95 15.43
CA ASP A 123 -4.60 21.77 15.20
C ASP A 123 -3.28 21.03 15.43
N ASP A 124 -3.22 20.00 16.28
CA ASP A 124 -1.92 19.42 16.69
C ASP A 124 -1.31 18.49 15.63
N PHE A 125 -2.12 17.82 14.80
CA PHE A 125 -1.63 16.85 13.83
C PHE A 125 -1.44 17.43 12.42
N VAL A 126 -0.42 18.27 12.24
CA VAL A 126 -0.02 18.77 10.91
C VAL A 126 1.40 18.33 10.55
N SER A 127 1.59 17.83 9.32
CA SER A 127 2.90 17.46 8.78
C SER A 127 2.94 17.61 7.26
N GLU A 128 4.14 17.75 6.69
CA GLU A 128 4.34 17.89 5.23
C GLU A 128 3.77 16.68 4.46
N THR A 129 3.93 15.47 5.02
CA THR A 129 3.38 14.24 4.46
C THR A 129 1.84 14.27 4.45
N PHE A 130 1.23 14.81 5.51
CA PHE A 130 -0.22 14.90 5.59
C PHE A 130 -0.79 15.85 4.53
N ALA A 131 -0.17 17.02 4.33
CA ALA A 131 -0.54 17.93 3.25
C ALA A 131 -0.38 17.27 1.86
N CYS A 132 0.73 16.54 1.63
CA CYS A 132 0.97 15.81 0.38
C CYS A 132 -0.11 14.75 0.09
N ILE A 133 -0.59 14.04 1.12
CA ILE A 133 -1.68 13.08 0.98
C ILE A 133 -2.97 13.77 0.51
N PHE A 134 -3.34 14.90 1.10
CA PHE A 134 -4.52 15.66 0.67
C PHE A 134 -4.39 16.21 -0.76
N THR A 135 -3.21 16.67 -1.15
CA THR A 135 -2.93 17.07 -2.54
C THR A 135 -3.16 15.93 -3.51
N LYS A 136 -2.66 14.72 -3.21
CA LYS A 136 -2.88 13.52 -4.04
C LYS A 136 -4.35 13.13 -4.14
N GLN A 137 -5.12 13.38 -3.08
CA GLN A 137 -6.57 13.16 -3.04
C GLN A 137 -7.36 14.28 -3.72
N LYS A 138 -6.69 15.30 -4.31
CA LYS A 138 -7.30 16.51 -4.89
C LYS A 138 -8.13 17.34 -3.90
N ASN A 139 -7.89 17.17 -2.60
CA ASN A 139 -8.50 18.00 -1.56
C ASN A 139 -7.58 19.19 -1.26
N PHE A 140 -7.58 20.16 -2.17
CA PHE A 140 -6.63 21.28 -2.14
C PHE A 140 -6.86 22.21 -0.95
N ASP A 141 -8.10 22.38 -0.50
CA ASP A 141 -8.45 23.26 0.62
C ASP A 141 -7.78 22.81 1.92
N LYS A 142 -7.88 21.51 2.24
CA LYS A 142 -7.22 20.95 3.42
C LYS A 142 -5.70 20.96 3.29
N ALA A 143 -5.17 20.71 2.09
CA ALA A 143 -3.73 20.77 1.86
C ALA A 143 -3.16 22.18 2.11
N ILE A 144 -3.86 23.23 1.64
CA ILE A 144 -3.49 24.63 1.86
C ILE A 144 -3.51 24.96 3.35
N GLU A 145 -4.58 24.62 4.07
CA GLU A 145 -4.71 24.87 5.51
C GLU A 145 -3.53 24.25 6.30
N ILE A 146 -3.15 23.02 5.97
CA ILE A 146 -2.02 22.34 6.63
C ILE A 146 -0.70 23.07 6.33
N TYR A 147 -0.46 23.47 5.07
CA TYR A 147 0.74 24.21 4.71
C TYR A 147 0.80 25.60 5.37
N GLU A 148 -0.34 26.27 5.55
CA GLU A 148 -0.40 27.54 6.28
C GLU A 148 -0.06 27.35 7.77
N LYS A 149 -0.58 26.30 8.41
CA LYS A 149 -0.22 25.95 9.79
C LYS A 149 1.27 25.62 9.92
N LEU A 150 1.83 24.85 8.98
CA LEU A 150 3.27 24.53 8.95
C LEU A 150 4.13 25.78 8.74
N LYS A 151 3.71 26.70 7.87
CA LYS A 151 4.39 27.97 7.64
C LYS A 151 4.50 28.82 8.92
N PHE A 152 3.50 28.77 9.80
CA PHE A 152 3.54 29.44 11.09
C PHE A 152 4.43 28.72 12.11
N ARG A 153 4.41 27.38 12.13
CA ARG A 153 5.21 26.56 13.05
C ARG A 153 6.70 26.50 12.70
N ASN A 154 7.03 26.57 11.41
CA ASN A 154 8.35 26.36 10.84
C ASN A 154 8.75 27.57 9.97
N PRO A 155 8.98 28.74 10.57
CA PRO A 155 9.27 29.98 9.84
C PRO A 155 10.55 29.90 9.01
N GLU A 156 11.49 29.02 9.36
CA GLU A 156 12.72 28.76 8.61
C GLU A 156 12.47 28.18 7.19
N LYS A 157 11.30 27.55 6.98
CA LYS A 157 10.87 26.97 5.71
C LYS A 157 9.72 27.76 5.07
N LYS A 158 9.48 29.00 5.51
CA LYS A 158 8.33 29.81 5.09
C LYS A 158 8.18 29.92 3.56
N ASP A 159 9.28 30.14 2.85
CA ASP A 159 9.27 30.31 1.40
C ASP A 159 8.87 29.01 0.68
N PHE A 160 9.36 27.87 1.16
CA PHE A 160 8.98 26.55 0.64
C PHE A 160 7.48 26.28 0.80
N TYR A 161 6.92 26.58 1.97
CA TYR A 161 5.48 26.41 2.19
C TYR A 161 4.64 27.38 1.36
N GLN A 162 5.11 28.62 1.17
CA GLN A 162 4.42 29.58 0.31
C GLN A 162 4.38 29.10 -1.15
N GLU A 163 5.50 28.59 -1.67
CA GLU A 163 5.55 28.04 -3.03
C GLU A 163 4.56 26.88 -3.21
N LYS A 164 4.46 25.99 -2.21
CA LYS A 164 3.49 24.88 -2.21
C LYS A 164 2.04 25.37 -2.19
N ILE A 165 1.73 26.38 -1.40
CA ILE A 165 0.39 26.98 -1.36
C ILE A 165 0.03 27.57 -2.73
N ASP A 166 0.95 28.32 -3.35
CA ASP A 166 0.71 28.95 -4.65
C ASP A 166 0.51 27.91 -5.77
N GLU A 167 1.27 26.81 -5.72
CA GLU A 167 1.09 25.66 -6.62
C GLU A 167 -0.32 25.05 -6.46
N LEU A 168 -0.77 24.82 -5.23
CA LEU A 168 -2.09 24.25 -4.94
C LEU A 168 -3.23 25.18 -5.35
N ILE A 169 -3.10 26.50 -5.16
CA ILE A 169 -4.11 27.47 -5.60
C ILE A 169 -4.26 27.44 -7.12
N LYS A 170 -3.14 27.36 -7.86
CA LYS A 170 -3.17 27.22 -9.32
C LYS A 170 -3.87 25.94 -9.74
N LEU A 171 -3.55 24.80 -9.11
CA LEU A 171 -4.18 23.52 -9.39
C LEU A 171 -5.68 23.54 -9.08
N LYS A 172 -6.09 24.15 -7.96
CA LYS A 172 -7.51 24.32 -7.60
C LYS A 172 -8.27 25.14 -8.63
N THR A 173 -7.65 26.16 -9.22
CA THR A 173 -8.27 27.05 -10.22
C THR A 173 -8.38 26.41 -11.61
N GLN A 174 -7.60 25.35 -11.87
CA GLN A 174 -7.59 24.62 -13.14
C GLN A 174 -8.61 23.47 -13.19
N VAL A 175 -9.38 23.25 -12.13
CA VAL A 175 -10.42 22.21 -11.99
C VAL A 175 -11.78 22.88 -11.93
#